data_AF-A0A833G258-F1
#
_entry.id   AF-A0A833G258-F1
#
_cell.length_a   1.000
_cell.length_b   1.000
_cell.length_c   1.000
_cell.angle_alpha   90.00
_cell.angle_beta   90.00
_cell.angle_gamma   90.00
#
_symmetry.space_group_name_H-M   'P 1'
#
loop_
_entity.id
_entity.type
_entity.pdbx_description
1 polymer ?
#
loop_
_entity_poly.entity_id
_entity_poly.type
_entity_poly.pdbx_seq_one_letter_code
_entity_poly.pdbx_strand_id
1 'polypeptide(L)'
;QEDRAGAAPGMGAIRQSLICINPLRPWKIGFDGNLDVYDVRFTMTHEIGHAIGLDHPGSEGQLMGFRYVETTHGLQSGDIAGAVALYGRPGGSPAPAQTTTAAAPSNPGTKSPPEGHAFGLGAPARTGAAR
;
A
#
# COMPACT_ATOMS: atom_id res chain seq x y z
N GLN A 1 23.89 -29.27 18.66
CA GLN A 1 23.13 -28.21 19.35
C GLN A 1 23.53 -26.89 18.69
N GLU A 2 22.84 -26.26 17.75
CA GLU A 2 21.54 -26.41 17.09
C GLU A 2 21.67 -25.84 15.67
N ASP A 3 21.00 -26.50 14.72
CA ASP A 3 20.74 -26.04 13.35
C ASP A 3 20.08 -24.67 13.32
N ARG A 4 20.56 -23.76 12.46
CA ARG A 4 19.72 -22.71 11.87
C ARG A 4 19.68 -22.89 10.37
N ALA A 5 18.86 -23.85 9.96
CA ALA A 5 18.31 -23.95 8.63
C ALA A 5 17.68 -22.61 8.22
N GLY A 6 18.02 -22.16 7.02
CA GLY A 6 17.53 -20.93 6.43
C GLY A 6 16.00 -20.89 6.39
N ALA A 7 15.43 -19.88 7.02
CA ALA A 7 14.03 -19.54 6.84
C ALA A 7 13.85 -18.96 5.44
N ALA A 8 13.08 -19.63 4.59
CA ALA A 8 12.53 -19.02 3.38
C ALA A 8 11.75 -17.75 3.78
N PRO A 9 11.79 -16.66 2.99
CA PRO A 9 10.99 -15.49 3.28
C PRO A 9 9.51 -15.86 3.06
N GLY A 10 8.81 -16.15 4.15
CA GLY A 10 7.39 -16.45 4.13
C GLY A 10 6.58 -15.19 3.85
N MET A 11 5.44 -15.32 3.15
CA MET A 11 4.42 -14.27 3.10
C MET A 11 4.05 -13.88 4.54
N GLY A 12 4.50 -12.70 4.96
CA GLY A 12 4.12 -12.11 6.23
C GLY A 12 2.73 -11.51 6.15
N ALA A 13 1.92 -11.70 7.18
CA ALA A 13 0.63 -11.02 7.26
C ALA A 13 0.85 -9.52 7.52
N ILE A 14 0.19 -8.68 6.74
CA ILE A 14 0.08 -7.24 7.01
C ILE A 14 -0.68 -7.07 8.33
N ARG A 15 -0.01 -6.56 9.36
CA ARG A 15 -0.62 -6.33 10.69
C ARG A 15 -1.20 -4.92 10.80
N GLN A 16 -0.63 -3.98 10.07
CA GLN A 16 -1.01 -2.59 10.07
C GLN A 16 -0.57 -1.96 8.75
N SER A 17 -1.40 -1.06 8.22
CA SER A 17 -1.10 -0.21 7.07
C SER A 17 -1.57 1.22 7.38
N LEU A 18 -0.93 2.21 6.76
CA LEU A 18 -1.29 3.62 6.86
C LEU A 18 -1.45 4.19 5.46
N ILE A 19 -2.51 4.97 5.25
CA ILE A 19 -2.70 5.76 4.04
C ILE A 19 -2.62 7.23 4.44
N CYS A 20 -1.73 7.96 3.78
CA CYS A 20 -1.57 9.40 3.96
C CYS A 20 -1.94 10.11 2.67
N ILE A 21 -2.88 11.05 2.76
CA ILE A 21 -3.33 11.86 1.63
C ILE A 21 -2.82 13.28 1.83
N ASN A 22 -2.28 13.90 0.77
CA ASN A 22 -1.77 15.26 0.84
C ASN A 22 -2.93 16.28 0.94
N PRO A 23 -3.10 16.98 2.08
CA PRO A 23 -4.22 17.91 2.27
C PRO A 23 -4.07 19.21 1.47
N LEU A 24 -2.89 19.48 0.92
CA LEU A 24 -2.62 20.68 0.11
C LEU A 24 -2.97 20.49 -1.37
N ARG A 25 -3.27 19.26 -1.82
CA ARG A 25 -3.73 19.04 -3.20
C ARG A 25 -5.22 19.33 -3.31
N PRO A 26 -5.68 19.87 -4.46
CA PRO A 26 -7.09 19.97 -4.74
C PRO A 26 -7.67 18.58 -5.03
N TRP A 27 -8.87 18.33 -4.51
CA TRP A 27 -9.57 17.05 -4.58
C TRP A 27 -10.93 17.23 -5.24
N LYS A 28 -11.34 16.24 -6.04
CA LYS A 28 -12.65 16.18 -6.69
C LYS A 28 -13.29 14.81 -6.55
N ILE A 29 -14.53 14.73 -7.02
CA ILE A 29 -15.30 13.50 -7.08
C ILE A 29 -15.74 13.28 -8.54
N GLY A 30 -15.26 12.18 -9.13
CA GLY A 30 -15.44 11.87 -10.53
C GLY A 30 -14.36 12.46 -11.43
N PHE A 31 -14.30 11.94 -12.64
CA PHE A 31 -13.38 12.39 -13.68
C PHE A 31 -14.01 13.52 -14.49
N ASP A 32 -13.21 14.54 -14.80
CA ASP A 32 -13.64 15.75 -15.53
C ASP A 32 -12.61 16.22 -16.57
N GLY A 33 -11.54 15.45 -16.79
CA GLY A 33 -10.42 15.73 -17.68
C GLY A 33 -9.30 16.56 -17.05
N ASN A 34 -9.51 17.18 -15.88
CA ASN A 34 -8.51 18.02 -15.24
C ASN A 34 -7.55 17.20 -14.36
N LEU A 35 -6.37 16.87 -14.89
CA LEU A 35 -5.37 16.06 -14.18
C LEU A 35 -4.64 16.79 -13.05
N ASP A 36 -4.84 18.10 -12.87
CA ASP A 36 -4.27 18.87 -11.75
C ASP A 36 -5.09 18.73 -10.45
N VAL A 37 -6.31 18.20 -10.55
CA VAL A 37 -7.24 17.95 -9.43
C VAL A 37 -7.53 16.46 -9.35
N TYR A 38 -7.25 15.84 -8.21
CA TYR A 38 -7.30 14.38 -8.08
C TYR A 38 -8.69 13.91 -7.66
N ASP A 39 -9.20 12.89 -8.34
CA ASP A 39 -10.36 12.16 -7.86
C ASP A 39 -10.02 11.38 -6.58
N VAL A 40 -10.77 11.63 -5.52
CA VAL A 40 -10.58 10.99 -4.22
C VAL A 40 -10.80 9.48 -4.32
N ARG A 41 -11.77 9.02 -5.11
CA ARG A 41 -12.08 7.57 -5.18
C ARG A 41 -10.97 6.79 -5.86
N PHE A 42 -10.51 7.25 -7.01
CA PHE A 42 -9.41 6.66 -7.75
C PHE A 42 -8.15 6.62 -6.89
N THR A 43 -7.75 7.77 -6.35
CA THR A 43 -6.53 7.89 -5.55
C THR A 43 -6.59 7.02 -4.30
N MET A 44 -7.70 7.07 -3.55
CA MET A 44 -7.84 6.23 -2.36
C MET A 44 -7.84 4.74 -2.70
N THR A 45 -8.44 4.33 -3.82
CA THR A 45 -8.43 2.91 -4.23
C THR A 45 -7.02 2.45 -4.59
N HIS A 46 -6.21 3.31 -5.24
CA HIS A 46 -4.79 3.06 -5.48
C HIS A 46 -4.01 2.87 -4.18
N GLU A 47 -4.17 3.80 -3.22
CA GLU A 47 -3.48 3.69 -1.92
C GLU A 47 -3.94 2.48 -1.10
N ILE A 48 -5.22 2.10 -1.19
CA ILE A 48 -5.71 0.85 -0.60
C ILE A 48 -5.02 -0.35 -1.23
N GLY A 49 -4.75 -0.34 -2.53
CA GLY A 49 -3.96 -1.38 -3.21
C GLY A 49 -2.59 -1.56 -2.55
N HIS A 50 -1.86 -0.48 -2.31
CA HIS A 50 -0.61 -0.54 -1.55
C HIS A 50 -0.79 -1.02 -0.11
N ALA A 51 -1.84 -0.56 0.58
CA ALA A 51 -2.14 -0.96 1.94
C ALA A 51 -2.44 -2.47 2.08
N ILE A 52 -2.87 -3.12 1.00
CA ILE A 52 -3.07 -4.59 0.91
C ILE A 52 -1.90 -5.30 0.18
N GLY A 53 -0.78 -4.62 -0.04
CA GLY A 53 0.44 -5.24 -0.58
C GLY A 53 0.49 -5.38 -2.11
N LEU A 54 -0.38 -4.72 -2.86
CA LEU A 54 -0.18 -4.57 -4.31
C LEU A 54 0.91 -3.53 -4.58
N ASP A 55 1.70 -3.78 -5.61
CA ASP A 55 2.71 -2.87 -6.13
C ASP A 55 2.35 -2.43 -7.55
N HIS A 56 3.08 -1.45 -8.08
CA HIS A 56 2.88 -0.97 -9.44
C HIS A 56 3.25 -2.06 -10.46
N PRO A 57 2.37 -2.40 -11.42
CA PRO A 57 2.65 -3.40 -12.45
C PRO A 57 3.57 -2.87 -13.57
N GLY A 58 4.10 -1.65 -13.44
CA GLY A 58 4.88 -0.96 -14.47
C GLY A 58 4.12 0.21 -15.10
N SER A 59 3.88 0.14 -16.42
CA SER A 59 3.32 1.24 -17.21
C SER A 59 1.85 1.57 -16.91
N GLU A 60 1.39 2.70 -17.46
CA GLU A 60 0.03 3.23 -17.39
C GLU A 60 -1.05 2.21 -17.84
N GLY A 61 -2.29 2.41 -17.40
CA GLY A 61 -3.46 1.64 -17.84
C GLY A 61 -4.08 0.72 -16.79
N GLN A 62 -3.45 0.56 -15.62
CA GLN A 62 -4.02 -0.11 -14.45
C GLN A 62 -4.36 0.89 -13.34
N LEU A 63 -5.26 0.53 -12.42
CA LEU A 63 -5.53 1.38 -11.26
C LEU A 63 -4.26 1.55 -10.43
N MET A 64 -3.47 0.49 -10.26
CA MET A 64 -2.15 0.51 -9.61
C MET A 64 -1.05 1.09 -10.50
N GLY A 65 -1.36 1.78 -11.60
CA GLY A 65 -0.35 2.47 -12.40
C GLY A 65 0.29 3.63 -11.64
N PHE A 66 1.57 3.91 -11.89
CA PHE A 66 2.33 4.95 -11.19
C PHE A 66 1.76 6.38 -11.36
N ARG A 67 1.01 6.63 -12.45
CA ARG A 67 0.50 7.96 -12.80
C ARG A 67 -1.00 8.05 -12.57
N TYR A 68 -1.43 9.20 -12.07
CA TYR A 68 -2.84 9.56 -12.08
C TYR A 68 -3.32 9.77 -13.51
N VAL A 69 -4.33 9.00 -13.91
CA VAL A 69 -4.99 9.10 -15.21
C VAL A 69 -6.50 8.99 -15.02
N GLU A 70 -7.25 9.58 -15.93
CA GLU A 70 -8.71 9.49 -15.93
C GLU A 70 -9.26 8.60 -17.05
N THR A 71 -8.38 7.91 -17.78
CA THR A 71 -8.76 6.96 -18.83
C THR A 71 -9.02 5.55 -18.28
N THR A 72 -8.65 5.29 -17.02
CA THR A 72 -8.80 3.99 -16.35
C THR A 72 -9.89 4.09 -15.28
N HIS A 73 -10.96 3.30 -15.44
CA HIS A 73 -12.09 3.30 -14.53
C HIS A 73 -12.18 2.00 -13.75
N GLY A 74 -12.18 2.09 -12.41
CA GLY A 74 -12.29 0.94 -11.53
C GLY A 74 -11.11 -0.02 -11.60
N LEU A 75 -11.29 -1.20 -10.99
CA LEU A 75 -10.26 -2.25 -10.96
C LEU A 75 -10.03 -2.83 -12.35
N GLN A 76 -8.76 -2.94 -12.75
CA GLN A 76 -8.35 -3.60 -13.98
C GLN A 76 -7.97 -5.06 -13.74
N SER A 77 -7.77 -5.80 -14.83
CA SER A 77 -7.50 -7.24 -14.77
C SER A 77 -6.25 -7.59 -13.96
N GLY A 78 -5.17 -6.79 -14.05
CA GLY A 78 -3.96 -7.02 -13.27
C GLY A 78 -4.11 -6.64 -11.80
N ASP A 79 -4.86 -5.58 -11.47
CA ASP A 79 -5.21 -5.23 -10.09
C ASP A 79 -5.93 -6.40 -9.40
N ILE A 80 -6.92 -6.98 -10.08
CA ILE A 80 -7.67 -8.15 -9.59
C ILE A 80 -6.77 -9.38 -9.49
N ALA A 81 -5.96 -9.65 -10.52
CA ALA A 81 -5.05 -10.80 -10.53
C ALA A 81 -4.02 -10.73 -9.39
N GLY A 82 -3.48 -9.55 -9.11
CA GLY A 82 -2.57 -9.31 -7.99
C GLY A 82 -3.24 -9.58 -6.65
N ALA A 83 -4.44 -9.04 -6.43
CA ALA A 83 -5.19 -9.27 -5.20
C ALA A 83 -5.52 -10.76 -5.00
N VAL A 84 -5.92 -11.45 -6.06
CA VAL A 84 -6.20 -12.90 -6.02
C VAL A 84 -4.93 -13.71 -5.76
N ALA A 85 -3.77 -13.29 -6.28
CA ALA A 85 -2.50 -13.97 -6.01
C ALA A 85 -2.10 -13.87 -4.52
N LEU A 86 -2.39 -12.75 -3.86
CA LEU A 86 -2.10 -12.54 -2.44
C LEU A 86 -3.13 -13.18 -1.50
N TYR A 87 -4.42 -13.10 -1.85
CA TYR A 87 -5.52 -13.40 -0.93
C TYR A 87 -6.41 -14.57 -1.36
N GLY A 88 -6.21 -15.12 -2.56
CA GLY A 88 -7.11 -16.11 -3.16
C GLY A 88 -8.35 -15.49 -3.81
N ARG A 89 -9.16 -16.34 -4.46
CA ARG A 89 -10.44 -15.91 -5.04
C ARG A 89 -11.50 -15.78 -3.93
N PRO A 90 -12.42 -14.81 -4.03
CA PRO A 90 -13.59 -14.77 -3.16
C PRO A 90 -14.34 -16.12 -3.21
N GLY A 91 -14.62 -16.71 -2.05
CA GLY A 91 -15.26 -18.03 -1.94
C GLY A 91 -14.32 -19.23 -2.17
N GLY A 92 -13.04 -19.01 -2.46
CA GLY A 92 -11.99 -20.04 -2.46
C GLY A 92 -11.24 -20.07 -1.13
N SER A 93 -10.58 -21.19 -0.83
CA SER A 93 -9.58 -21.22 0.25
C SER A 93 -8.39 -20.31 -0.11
N PRO A 94 -7.72 -19.66 0.87
CA PRO A 94 -6.56 -18.82 0.61
C PRO A 94 -5.51 -19.59 -0.20
N ALA A 95 -4.96 -18.96 -1.23
CA ALA A 95 -3.90 -19.57 -2.02
C ALA A 95 -2.65 -19.76 -1.14
N PRO A 96 -1.92 -20.87 -1.27
CA PRO A 96 -0.61 -21.01 -0.64
C PRO A 96 0.31 -19.90 -1.14
N ALA A 97 1.06 -19.29 -0.22
CA ALA A 97 2.16 -18.37 -0.46
C ALA A 97 3.00 -18.75 -1.70
N GLN A 98 2.85 -18.03 -2.82
CA GLN A 98 3.65 -18.26 -4.02
C GLN A 98 4.94 -17.44 -3.96
N THR A 99 6.07 -18.11 -3.72
CA THR A 99 7.42 -17.53 -3.79
C THR A 99 7.72 -17.03 -5.20
N THR A 100 7.54 -15.73 -5.44
CA THR A 100 8.16 -15.03 -6.58
C THR A 100 9.46 -14.38 -6.11
N THR A 101 10.57 -14.74 -6.74
CA THR A 101 11.90 -14.20 -6.44
C THR A 101 11.98 -12.75 -6.96
N ALA A 102 11.58 -11.78 -6.15
CA ALA A 102 11.83 -10.36 -6.41
C ALA A 102 13.29 -10.03 -6.02
N ALA A 103 14.05 -9.46 -6.95
CA ALA A 103 15.40 -8.97 -6.69
C ALA A 103 15.37 -7.82 -5.65
N ALA A 104 16.26 -7.90 -4.66
CA ALA A 104 16.33 -6.94 -3.56
C ALA A 104 16.69 -5.53 -4.05
N PRO A 105 16.01 -4.46 -3.57
CA PRO A 105 16.49 -3.10 -3.76
C PRO A 105 17.71 -2.84 -2.87
N SER A 106 18.80 -2.38 -3.47
CA SER A 106 19.97 -1.85 -2.77
C SER A 106 19.62 -0.50 -2.15
N ASN A 107 19.53 -0.44 -0.82
CA ASN A 107 19.25 0.79 -0.09
C ASN A 107 20.58 1.42 0.42
N PRO A 108 20.94 2.66 0.05
CA PRO A 108 22.02 3.38 0.71
C PRO A 108 21.47 4.22 1.87
N GLY A 109 21.94 3.95 3.09
CA GLY A 109 21.95 4.92 4.18
C GLY A 109 20.87 4.76 5.25
N THR A 110 21.21 4.01 6.29
CA THR A 110 20.53 3.99 7.59
C THR A 110 20.74 5.31 8.34
N LYS A 111 19.65 6.02 8.65
CA LYS A 111 19.54 6.83 9.87
C LYS A 111 18.17 6.61 10.50
N SER A 112 18.14 5.98 11.67
CA SER A 112 16.92 5.82 12.48
C SER A 112 16.39 7.20 12.91
N PRO A 113 15.07 7.46 12.85
CA PRO A 113 14.48 8.58 13.56
C PRO A 113 14.28 8.23 15.05
N PRO A 114 14.35 9.21 15.97
CA PRO A 114 14.11 8.99 17.39
C PRO A 114 12.64 8.68 17.67
N GLU A 115 12.42 7.90 18.73
CA GLU A 115 11.10 7.53 19.24
C GLU A 115 10.30 8.76 19.65
N GLY A 116 9.03 8.80 19.25
CA GLY A 116 8.03 9.70 19.84
C GLY A 116 7.42 10.73 18.90
N HIS A 117 6.68 10.29 17.89
CA HIS A 117 5.67 11.14 17.26
C HIS A 117 4.33 10.40 17.22
N ALA A 118 3.36 10.94 17.96
CA ALA A 118 1.97 10.52 17.94
C ALA A 118 1.41 10.61 16.51
N PHE A 119 0.84 9.52 16.02
CA PHE A 119 0.20 9.48 14.70
C PHE A 119 -1.24 9.96 14.80
N GLY A 120 -1.57 11.00 14.02
CA GLY A 120 -2.93 11.51 13.82
C GLY A 120 -3.15 12.91 14.37
N LEU A 121 -3.62 13.82 13.51
CA LEU A 121 -4.18 15.10 13.92
C LEU A 121 -5.42 14.82 14.77
N GLY A 122 -5.30 14.85 16.10
CA GLY A 122 -6.45 14.82 17.02
C GLY A 122 -6.34 14.01 18.31
N ALA A 123 -5.24 13.31 18.62
CA ALA A 123 -5.11 12.65 19.92
C ALA A 123 -4.64 13.64 21.00
N PRO A 124 -5.36 13.83 22.14
CA PRO A 124 -4.83 14.63 23.23
C PRO A 124 -3.59 13.94 23.80
N ALA A 125 -2.47 14.66 23.83
CA ALA A 125 -1.26 14.21 24.52
C ALA A 125 -1.65 13.87 25.97
N ARG A 126 -1.47 12.60 26.37
CA ARG A 126 -1.65 12.22 27.76
C ARG A 126 -0.59 12.96 28.57
N THR A 127 -0.99 14.00 29.28
CA THR A 127 -0.18 14.61 30.32
C THR A 127 0.02 13.57 31.41
N GLY A 128 1.22 12.98 31.43
CA GLY A 128 1.68 12.19 32.55
C GLY A 128 1.80 13.13 33.76
N ALA A 129 0.84 13.04 34.67
CA ALA A 129 1.01 13.55 36.02
C ALA A 129 2.09 12.72 36.72
N ALA A 130 3.15 13.37 37.16
CA ALA A 130 4.07 12.81 38.14
C ALA A 130 4.23 13.83 39.29
N ARG A 131 4.19 13.26 40.49
CA ARG A 131 4.19 13.88 41.81
C ARG A 131 5.47 14.65 42.13
#